data_AF-A0A963DB90-F1
#
_entry.id   AF-A0A963DB90-F1
#
_cell.length_a   1.000
_cell.length_b   1.000
_cell.length_c   1.000
_cell.angle_alpha   90.00
_cell.angle_beta   90.00
_cell.angle_gamma   90.00
#
_symmetry.space_group_name_H-M   'P 1'
#
loop_
_entity.id
_entity.type
_entity.pdbx_description
1 polymer ?
#
loop_
_entity_poly.entity_id
_entity_poly.type
_entity_poly.pdbx_seq_one_letter_code
_entity_poly.pdbx_strand_id
1 'polypeptide(L)'
;MGLIDVIGFMAAVLTTASFVPQAVRTWRTRETRGISLLMYAVFSSGVALWVVYGFLAPSWPVFAANAVTLVFALAILVMKVRYERPGFVNDGRLAAGEPLQGGTEGGGASFGA
;
A
#
# COMPACT_ATOMS: atom_id res chain seq x y z
N MET A 1 -13.75 2.88 -36.88
CA MET A 1 -13.00 2.32 -35.73
C MET A 1 -12.17 1.17 -36.24
N GLY A 2 -10.84 1.30 -36.24
CA GLY A 2 -9.95 0.21 -36.65
C GLY A 2 -9.87 -0.87 -35.58
N LEU A 3 -9.42 -2.08 -35.96
CA LEU A 3 -9.19 -3.18 -35.02
C LEU A 3 -8.24 -2.77 -33.87
N ILE A 4 -7.23 -1.96 -34.18
CA ILE A 4 -6.28 -1.40 -33.20
C ILE A 4 -7.00 -0.55 -32.16
N ASP A 5 -7.95 0.30 -32.58
CA ASP A 5 -8.71 1.17 -31.67
C ASP A 5 -9.59 0.35 -30.74
N VAL A 6 -10.26 -0.69 -31.27
CA VAL A 6 -11.14 -1.58 -30.49
C VAL A 6 -10.34 -2.34 -29.44
N ILE A 7 -9.20 -2.93 -29.83
CA ILE A 7 -8.31 -3.63 -28.88
C ILE A 7 -7.77 -2.66 -27.83
N GLY A 8 -7.37 -1.44 -28.24
CA GLY A 8 -6.91 -0.40 -27.33
C GLY A 8 -7.97 0.01 -26.30
N PHE A 9 -9.22 0.19 -26.73
CA PHE A 9 -10.34 0.48 -25.84
C PHE A 9 -10.63 -0.68 -24.89
N MET A 10 -10.67 -1.93 -25.37
CA MET A 10 -10.89 -3.10 -24.50
C MET A 10 -9.76 -3.24 -23.48
N ALA A 11 -8.51 -3.07 -23.90
CA ALA A 11 -7.36 -3.12 -23.01
C ALA A 11 -7.45 -2.02 -21.93
N ALA A 12 -7.80 -0.80 -22.32
CA ALA A 12 -7.99 0.31 -21.38
C ALA A 12 -9.12 0.01 -20.38
N VAL A 13 -10.28 -0.47 -20.83
CA VAL A 13 -11.41 -0.80 -19.95
C VAL A 13 -11.06 -1.92 -18.99
N LEU A 14 -10.48 -3.03 -19.48
CA LEU A 14 -10.15 -4.19 -18.65
C LEU A 14 -9.10 -3.85 -17.59
N THR A 15 -8.02 -3.17 -17.98
CA THR A 15 -6.97 -2.76 -17.03
C THR A 15 -7.51 -1.78 -16.00
N THR A 16 -8.29 -0.78 -16.43
CA THR A 16 -8.91 0.19 -15.52
C THR A 16 -9.86 -0.47 -14.54
N ALA A 17 -10.75 -1.35 -15.03
CA ALA A 17 -11.71 -2.07 -14.21
C ALA A 17 -11.03 -2.96 -13.16
N SER A 18 -9.83 -3.48 -13.45
CA SER A 18 -9.08 -4.31 -12.49
C SER A 18 -8.65 -3.56 -11.21
N PHE A 19 -8.48 -2.23 -11.28
CA PHE A 19 -8.14 -1.42 -10.10
C PHE A 19 -9.35 -1.12 -9.21
N VAL A 20 -10.58 -1.22 -9.74
CA VAL A 20 -11.80 -0.89 -9.00
C VAL A 20 -12.03 -1.82 -7.79
N PRO A 21 -11.98 -3.16 -7.92
CA PRO A 21 -12.11 -4.06 -6.77
C PRO A 21 -11.09 -3.77 -5.67
N GLN A 22 -9.84 -3.48 -6.05
CA GLN A 22 -8.77 -3.16 -5.10
C GLN A 22 -9.02 -1.83 -4.39
N ALA A 23 -9.44 -0.80 -5.11
CA ALA A 23 -9.80 0.50 -4.54
C ALA A 23 -11.01 0.40 -3.58
N VAL A 24 -12.07 -0.32 -4.00
CA VAL A 24 -13.27 -0.54 -3.18
C VAL A 24 -12.94 -1.33 -1.92
N ARG A 25 -12.14 -2.40 -2.02
CA ARG A 25 -11.70 -3.18 -0.86
C ARG A 25 -10.93 -2.29 0.12
N THR A 26 -9.96 -1.53 -0.38
CA THR A 26 -9.14 -0.62 0.43
C THR A 26 -9.99 0.43 1.14
N TRP A 27 -10.98 1.01 0.45
CA TRP A 27 -11.90 1.98 1.05
C TRP A 27 -12.76 1.33 2.13
N ARG A 28 -13.33 0.16 1.86
CA ARG A 28 -14.29 -0.51 2.76
C ARG A 28 -13.62 -1.08 4.00
N THR A 29 -12.47 -1.75 3.86
CA THR A 29 -11.80 -2.38 5.00
C THR A 29 -10.91 -1.40 5.76
N ARG A 30 -10.47 -0.30 5.12
CA ARG A 30 -9.42 0.60 5.62
C ARG A 30 -8.13 -0.14 5.99
N GLU A 31 -7.99 -1.39 5.57
CA GLU A 31 -6.85 -2.23 5.90
C GLU A 31 -5.83 -2.11 4.78
N THR A 32 -4.85 -1.24 5.03
CA THR A 32 -3.78 -0.95 4.08
C THR A 32 -2.49 -1.70 4.40
N ARG A 33 -2.40 -2.42 5.54
CA ARG A 33 -1.18 -3.12 5.99
C ARG A 33 -0.58 -4.07 4.97
N GLY A 34 -1.41 -4.78 4.20
CA GLY A 34 -0.96 -5.70 3.13
C GLY A 34 -0.52 -5.02 1.83
N ILE A 35 -0.67 -3.71 1.71
CA ILE A 35 -0.31 -2.95 0.50
C ILE A 35 1.11 -2.40 0.68
N SER A 36 1.99 -2.51 -0.30
CA SER A 36 3.33 -1.87 -0.19
C SER A 36 3.26 -0.40 -0.61
N LEU A 37 3.65 0.52 0.29
CA LEU A 37 3.72 1.96 -0.01
C LEU A 37 4.73 2.22 -1.14
N LEU A 38 5.92 1.61 -1.04
CA LEU A 38 6.99 1.77 -2.03
C LEU A 38 6.54 1.28 -3.41
N MET A 39 5.85 0.14 -3.47
CA MET A 39 5.31 -0.39 -4.73
C MET A 39 4.38 0.62 -5.40
N TYR A 40 3.40 1.15 -4.66
CA TYR A 40 2.45 2.11 -5.23
C TYR A 40 3.09 3.45 -5.60
N ALA A 41 4.11 3.90 -4.85
CA ALA A 41 4.86 5.12 -5.18
C ALA A 41 5.66 4.96 -6.47
N VAL A 42 6.41 3.86 -6.61
CA VAL A 42 7.18 3.54 -7.83
C VAL A 42 6.24 3.31 -9.02
N PHE A 43 5.17 2.54 -8.83
CA PHE A 43 4.16 2.30 -9.86
C PHE A 43 3.52 3.61 -10.35
N SER A 44 3.07 4.48 -9.44
CA SER A 44 2.46 5.77 -9.80
C SER A 44 3.46 6.65 -10.57
N SER A 45 4.73 6.64 -10.18
CA SER A 45 5.79 7.38 -10.87
C SER A 45 6.00 6.85 -12.30
N GLY A 46 6.06 5.53 -12.46
CA GLY A 46 6.18 4.88 -13.77
C GLY A 46 4.99 5.16 -14.68
N VAL A 47 3.77 5.08 -14.16
CA VAL A 47 2.55 5.40 -14.93
C VAL A 47 2.51 6.87 -15.31
N ALA A 48 2.97 7.79 -14.45
CA ALA A 48 3.08 9.21 -14.82
C ALA A 48 4.06 9.42 -15.98
N LEU A 49 5.20 8.72 -16.00
CA LEU A 49 6.11 8.74 -17.14
C LEU A 49 5.46 8.19 -18.41
N TRP A 50 4.64 7.14 -18.31
CA TRP A 50 3.88 6.61 -19.45
C TRP A 50 2.83 7.59 -19.99
N VAL A 51 2.20 8.40 -19.13
CA VAL A 51 1.31 9.48 -19.58
C VAL A 51 2.09 10.50 -20.39
N VAL A 52 3.24 10.96 -19.88
CA VAL A 52 4.12 11.90 -20.59
C VAL A 52 4.58 11.30 -21.91
N TYR A 53 5.03 10.05 -21.91
CA TYR A 53 5.42 9.33 -23.12
C TYR A 53 4.28 9.24 -24.13
N GLY A 54 3.08 8.83 -23.71
CA GLY A 54 1.93 8.69 -24.60
C GLY A 54 1.53 10.01 -25.26
N PHE A 55 1.67 11.12 -24.52
CA PHE A 55 1.46 12.47 -25.05
C PHE A 55 2.55 12.88 -26.06
N LEU A 56 3.82 12.61 -25.75
CA LEU A 56 4.96 12.96 -26.61
C LEU A 56 5.09 12.07 -27.86
N ALA A 57 4.60 10.81 -27.79
CA ALA A 57 4.65 9.80 -28.86
C ALA A 57 3.33 9.68 -29.65
N PRO A 58 2.56 10.78 -29.76
CA PRO A 58 1.12 10.88 -30.10
C PRO A 58 0.24 9.61 -30.00
N SER A 59 0.43 8.78 -28.97
CA SER A 59 -0.30 7.53 -28.79
C SER A 59 -1.48 7.73 -27.85
N TRP A 60 -2.61 8.16 -28.41
CA TRP A 60 -3.85 8.43 -27.67
C TRP A 60 -4.32 7.27 -26.78
N PRO A 61 -4.30 5.99 -27.22
CA PRO A 61 -4.71 4.87 -26.37
C PRO A 61 -3.78 4.68 -25.15
N VAL A 62 -2.47 4.81 -25.35
CA VAL A 62 -1.48 4.67 -24.28
C VAL A 62 -1.61 5.82 -23.29
N PHE A 63 -1.76 7.05 -23.78
CA PHE A 63 -2.00 8.22 -22.95
C PHE A 63 -3.26 8.05 -22.09
N ALA A 64 -4.40 7.73 -22.73
CA ALA A 64 -5.69 7.62 -22.05
C ALA A 64 -5.69 6.50 -20.98
N ALA A 65 -5.18 5.31 -21.32
CA ALA A 65 -5.15 4.18 -20.39
C ALA A 65 -4.28 4.47 -19.15
N ASN A 66 -3.10 5.08 -19.34
CA ASN A 66 -2.20 5.39 -18.24
C ASN A 66 -2.71 6.58 -17.41
N ALA A 67 -3.38 7.56 -18.02
CA ALA A 67 -3.96 8.69 -17.29
C ALA A 67 -5.03 8.21 -16.29
N VAL A 68 -5.93 7.32 -16.72
CA VAL A 68 -6.94 6.76 -15.82
C VAL A 68 -6.31 5.85 -14.75
N THR A 69 -5.34 5.02 -15.14
CA THR A 69 -4.58 4.18 -14.18
C THR A 69 -3.89 5.03 -13.11
N LEU A 70 -3.30 6.17 -13.48
CA LEU A 70 -2.64 7.09 -12.56
C LEU A 70 -3.60 7.63 -11.50
N VAL A 71 -4.83 7.98 -11.89
CA VAL A 71 -5.86 8.44 -10.95
C VAL A 71 -6.15 7.38 -9.89
N PHE A 72 -6.33 6.12 -10.30
CA PHE A 72 -6.57 5.02 -9.36
C PHE A 72 -5.36 4.73 -8.46
N ALA A 73 -4.15 4.71 -9.05
CA ALA A 73 -2.91 4.48 -8.32
C ALA A 73 -2.69 5.55 -7.23
N LEU A 74 -2.89 6.83 -7.58
CA LEU A 74 -2.79 7.94 -6.64
C LEU A 74 -3.86 7.89 -5.56
N ALA A 75 -5.10 7.53 -5.88
CA ALA A 75 -6.15 7.36 -4.88
C ALA A 75 -5.78 6.30 -3.83
N ILE A 76 -5.26 5.15 -4.27
CA ILE A 76 -4.80 4.08 -3.37
C ILE A 76 -3.58 4.52 -2.55
N LEU A 77 -2.62 5.20 -3.19
CA LEU A 77 -1.43 5.71 -2.50
C LEU A 77 -1.80 6.75 -1.42
N VAL A 78 -2.72 7.66 -1.71
CA VAL A 78 -3.23 8.65 -0.74
C VAL A 78 -3.95 7.97 0.42
N MET A 79 -4.79 6.96 0.14
CA MET A 79 -5.44 6.18 1.19
C MET A 79 -4.41 5.48 2.08
N LYS A 80 -3.40 4.84 1.48
CA LYS A 80 -2.29 4.19 2.19
C LYS A 80 -1.60 5.17 3.15
N VAL A 81 -1.16 6.33 2.65
CA VAL A 81 -0.49 7.35 3.47
C VAL A 81 -1.39 7.91 4.58
N ARG A 82 -2.69 8.08 4.33
CA ARG A 82 -3.63 8.58 5.34
C ARG A 82 -3.90 7.56 6.46
N TYR A 83 -4.06 6.29 6.12
CA TYR A 83 -4.38 5.23 7.10
C TYR A 83 -3.14 4.66 7.80
N GLU A 84 -1.94 4.87 7.25
CA GLU A 84 -0.67 4.44 7.87
C GLU A 84 0.06 5.53 8.65
N ARG A 85 -0.58 6.66 8.98
CA ARG A 85 0.05 7.59 9.93
C ARG A 85 0.45 6.78 11.16
N PRO A 86 1.76 6.72 11.50
CA PRO A 86 2.15 6.18 12.78
C PRO A 86 1.44 7.04 13.81
N GLY A 87 0.48 6.46 14.54
CA GLY A 87 0.43 6.84 15.95
C GLY A 87 1.87 6.65 16.41
N PHE A 88 2.51 7.72 16.88
CA PHE A 88 3.73 7.58 17.65
C PHE A 88 3.40 6.53 18.70
N VAL A 89 3.79 5.28 18.45
CA VAL A 89 3.74 4.23 19.45
C VAL A 89 4.85 4.65 20.38
N ASN A 90 4.47 5.50 21.33
CA ASN A 90 5.24 5.76 22.52
C ASN A 90 5.17 4.42 23.26
N ASP A 91 6.13 3.54 22.98
CA ASP A 91 6.26 2.29 23.70
C ASP A 91 6.63 2.66 25.13
N GLY A 92 5.61 2.82 25.97
CA GLY A 92 5.73 3.15 27.40
C GLY A 92 6.50 2.09 28.19
N ARG A 93 7.02 1.05 27.55
CA ARG A 93 7.89 0.03 28.13
C ARG A 93 9.28 0.52 28.50
N LEU A 94 9.73 1.68 28.02
CA LEU A 94 11.03 2.26 28.42
C LEU A 94 10.97 3.14 29.68
N ALA A 95 9.77 3.43 30.21
CA ALA A 95 9.61 4.24 31.42
C ALA A 95 9.57 3.41 32.72
N ALA A 96 9.38 2.10 32.64
CA ALA A 96 9.42 1.20 33.79
C ALA A 96 10.83 0.63 33.91
N GLY A 97 11.72 1.40 34.55
CA GLY A 97 13.00 0.89 35.05
C GLY A 97 12.77 -0.09 36.20
N GLU A 98 12.23 -1.27 35.91
CA GLU A 98 12.24 -2.40 36.85
C GLU A 98 13.71 -2.75 37.13
N PRO A 99 14.23 -2.51 38.34
CA PRO A 99 15.55 -2.97 38.69
C PRO A 99 15.43 -4.49 38.81
N LEU A 100 16.31 -5.22 38.12
CA LEU A 100 16.54 -6.64 38.37
C LEU A 100 16.99 -6.78 39.83
N GLN A 101 16.05 -6.99 40.76
CA GLN A 101 16.35 -7.34 42.14
C GLN A 101 16.97 -8.73 42.13
N GLY A 102 18.29 -8.77 42.07
CA GLY A 102 19.08 -9.85 42.65
C GLY A 102 18.89 -9.81 44.16
N GLY A 103 18.34 -10.87 44.72
CA GLY A 103 18.07 -11.00 46.14
C GLY A 103 17.89 -12.46 46.52
N THR A 104 18.95 -13.01 47.09
CA THR A 104 19.09 -14.33 47.73
C THR A 104 18.12 -14.55 48.87
N GLU A 105 17.37 -15.65 48.88
CA GLU A 105 16.96 -16.46 50.05
C GLU A 105 16.68 -17.88 49.50
N GLY A 106 17.20 -19.01 49.99
CA GLY A 106 17.61 -19.33 51.33
C GLY A 106 16.67 -20.42 51.88
N GLY A 107 17.05 -21.69 51.71
CA GLY A 107 16.67 -22.81 52.59
C GLY A 107 15.22 -23.32 52.54
N GLY A 108 15.07 -24.62 52.29
CA GLY A 108 13.79 -25.31 52.46
C GLY A 108 13.81 -26.74 51.95
N ALA A 109 14.54 -27.61 52.65
CA ALA A 109 14.38 -29.05 52.49
C ALA A 109 12.94 -29.47 52.81
N SER A 110 12.33 -30.29 51.96
CA SER A 110 11.40 -31.33 52.42
C SER A 110 11.41 -32.49 51.45
N PHE A 111 11.97 -33.58 51.96
CA PHE A 111 11.82 -34.95 51.51
C PHE A 111 10.33 -35.36 51.46
N GLY A 112 9.97 -36.33 50.61
CA GLY A 112 8.67 -37.01 50.74
C GLY A 112 8.24 -37.80 49.50
N ALA A 113 8.72 -39.04 49.43
CA ALA A 113 8.15 -40.26 48.82
C ALA A 113 7.38 -40.19 47.49
#